data_AF-A0A377TP80-F1
#
_entry.id   AF-A0A377TP80-F1
#
_cell.length_a   1.000
_cell.length_b   1.000
_cell.length_c   1.000
_cell.angle_alpha   90.00
_cell.angle_beta   90.00
_cell.angle_gamma   90.00
#
_symmetry.space_group_name_H-M   'P 1'
#
loop_
_entity.id
_entity.type
_entity.pdbx_description
1 polymer ?
#
loop_
_entity_poly.entity_id
_entity_poly.type
_entity_poly.pdbx_seq_one_letter_code
_entity_poly.pdbx_strand_id
1 'polypeptide(L)'
;MLHTISRQRATFIFIITLLCFIGLFSPVQGRAADLPDRAEVQSQLNTLNKQKELTPQDKLVQQDLTQTLETLDKIERIKSETAQLRQQVEQAPAKLRQAVESLNNLSDVPNDDATRKTLSTLSLRQLESRVTQTLDDLQNAQNDLATYNSQLVSLQTQPERVQNAMFNASQQLQQIRNRLNGTSVGDETLRPTQQVLLQAQQALLNAQIEQQRKSLEGNTILQDTLQKQRDYVTAWSNRLEHQLQLLQEAVNSKRLTLTEKTAQEAVTPDETARIQANPLVKQELDINHQLSEKLIQATENGNQLVQRNIQVKNWLDRALQSERDIKEQISVLRGSLLLSRILYQQQQTLPSADELQDMTNRIADLRLEQFEVNQQRDALFQSDAFVAKLEEGHSSEVNDEVHAALLEVIDMRRELLDQFNKQLGNQLMMAINLQINQQQLMSVSSSLKEILTQQISG
;
A
#
# COMPACT_ATOMS: atom_id res chain seq x y z
N MET A 1 -45.67 50.58 -17.84
CA MET A 1 -45.61 50.86 -16.38
C MET A 1 -45.57 49.60 -15.49
N LEU A 2 -45.79 48.38 -15.99
CA LEU A 2 -45.75 47.15 -15.17
C LEU A 2 -44.34 46.56 -14.96
N HIS A 3 -43.36 46.85 -15.84
CA HIS A 3 -41.99 46.32 -15.72
C HIS A 3 -41.11 47.04 -14.68
N THR A 4 -41.40 48.29 -14.34
CA THR A 4 -40.63 49.05 -13.35
C THR A 4 -40.98 48.64 -11.91
N ILE A 5 -42.23 48.20 -11.68
CA ILE A 5 -42.73 47.81 -10.36
C ILE A 5 -42.20 46.43 -9.93
N SER A 6 -42.00 45.48 -10.86
CA SER A 6 -41.45 44.15 -10.51
C SER A 6 -39.95 44.20 -10.21
N ARG A 7 -39.20 45.08 -10.89
CA ARG A 7 -37.77 45.29 -10.65
C ARG A 7 -37.49 45.98 -9.31
N GLN A 8 -38.36 46.90 -8.89
CA GLN A 8 -38.31 47.52 -7.55
C GLN A 8 -38.64 46.51 -6.44
N ARG A 9 -39.57 45.58 -6.66
CA ARG A 9 -39.87 44.50 -5.70
C ARG A 9 -38.74 43.47 -5.58
N ALA A 10 -38.10 43.10 -6.69
CA ALA A 10 -36.96 42.18 -6.67
C ALA A 10 -35.72 42.77 -5.97
N THR A 11 -35.46 44.07 -6.18
CA THR A 11 -34.38 44.78 -5.47
C THR A 11 -34.69 44.99 -3.99
N PHE A 12 -35.96 45.23 -3.63
CA PHE A 12 -36.37 45.31 -2.21
C PHE A 12 -36.24 43.97 -1.48
N ILE A 13 -36.60 42.85 -2.13
CA ILE A 13 -36.46 41.50 -1.55
C ILE A 13 -34.97 41.13 -1.41
N PHE A 14 -34.13 41.50 -2.37
CA PHE A 14 -32.68 41.27 -2.30
C PHE A 14 -32.02 42.12 -1.20
N ILE A 15 -32.46 43.37 -1.00
CA ILE A 15 -31.98 44.24 0.09
C ILE A 15 -32.44 43.72 1.46
N ILE A 16 -33.66 43.19 1.59
CA ILE A 16 -34.16 42.60 2.85
C ILE A 16 -33.47 41.26 3.16
N THR A 17 -33.18 40.43 2.17
CA THR A 17 -32.40 39.18 2.38
C THR A 17 -30.92 39.48 2.68
N LEU A 18 -30.33 40.52 2.08
CA LEU A 18 -28.99 40.99 2.40
C LEU A 18 -28.92 41.64 3.81
N LEU A 19 -29.95 42.39 4.23
CA LEU A 19 -30.05 42.95 5.58
C LEU A 19 -30.31 41.88 6.65
N CYS A 20 -31.03 40.79 6.33
CA CYS A 20 -31.15 39.62 7.20
C CYS A 20 -29.84 38.82 7.31
N PHE A 21 -28.96 38.87 6.30
CA PHE A 21 -27.63 38.25 6.36
C PHE A 21 -26.62 39.10 7.15
N ILE A 22 -26.75 40.44 7.12
CA ILE A 22 -25.88 41.36 7.87
C ILE A 22 -26.34 41.52 9.33
N GLY A 23 -27.64 41.34 9.63
CA GLY A 23 -28.20 41.40 10.99
C GLY A 23 -27.79 40.26 11.93
N LEU A 24 -27.14 39.21 11.43
CA LEU A 24 -26.55 38.14 12.24
C LEU A 24 -25.10 38.42 12.70
N PHE A 25 -24.52 39.55 12.30
CA PHE A 25 -23.21 40.02 12.73
C PHE A 25 -23.33 41.19 13.71
N SER A 26 -23.92 40.94 14.87
CA SER A 26 -23.54 41.72 16.04
C SER A 26 -22.28 41.08 16.63
N PRO A 27 -21.15 41.79 16.78
CA PRO A 27 -20.14 41.36 17.72
C PRO A 27 -20.75 41.62 19.10
N VAL A 28 -21.52 40.66 19.61
CA VAL A 28 -21.69 40.58 21.06
C VAL A 28 -20.30 40.20 21.57
N GLN A 29 -19.48 41.21 21.84
CA GLN A 29 -18.38 41.10 22.79
C GLN A 29 -19.02 40.92 24.17
N GLY A 30 -19.69 39.78 24.37
CA GLY A 30 -19.72 39.17 25.68
C GLY A 30 -18.25 38.92 25.98
N ARG A 31 -17.73 39.54 27.04
CA ARG A 31 -16.47 39.08 27.64
C ARG A 31 -16.57 37.57 27.65
N ALA A 32 -15.59 36.89 27.05
CA ALA A 32 -15.41 35.47 27.31
C ALA A 32 -15.47 35.36 28.84
N ALA A 33 -16.47 34.65 29.37
CA ALA A 33 -16.39 34.22 30.75
C ALA A 33 -15.06 33.48 30.81
N ASP A 34 -14.08 34.02 31.55
CA ASP A 34 -12.78 33.39 31.65
C ASP A 34 -13.03 31.97 32.11
N LEU A 35 -12.68 31.01 31.26
CA LEU A 35 -12.81 29.60 31.59
C LEU A 35 -11.99 29.37 32.86
N PRO A 36 -12.51 28.59 33.82
CA PRO A 36 -11.78 28.32 35.04
C PRO A 36 -10.43 27.67 34.69
N ASP A 37 -9.38 28.04 35.42
CA ASP A 37 -8.10 27.41 35.23
C ASP A 37 -8.16 25.93 35.65
N ARG A 38 -7.53 25.05 34.86
CA ARG A 38 -7.55 23.61 35.13
C ARG A 38 -6.98 23.30 36.51
N ALA A 39 -5.92 24.00 36.93
CA ALA A 39 -5.31 23.78 38.24
C ALA A 39 -6.25 24.22 39.37
N GLU A 40 -7.04 25.27 39.15
CA GLU A 40 -8.04 25.74 40.11
C GLU A 40 -9.17 24.71 40.31
N VAL A 41 -9.75 24.19 39.22
CA VAL A 41 -10.80 23.15 39.28
C VAL A 41 -10.27 21.87 39.93
N GLN A 42 -9.03 21.48 39.62
CA GLN A 42 -8.38 20.32 40.24
C GLN A 42 -8.15 20.52 41.74
N SER A 43 -7.77 21.74 42.16
CA SER A 43 -7.59 22.09 43.57
C SER A 43 -8.90 22.00 44.35
N GLN A 44 -10.01 22.48 43.77
CA GLN A 44 -11.35 22.37 44.34
C GLN A 44 -11.75 20.90 44.51
N LEU A 45 -11.54 20.07 43.47
CA LEU A 45 -11.82 18.63 43.51
C LEU A 45 -10.99 17.91 44.58
N ASN A 46 -9.69 18.23 44.67
CA ASN A 46 -8.79 17.66 45.67
C ASN A 46 -9.19 18.05 47.10
N THR A 47 -9.69 19.27 47.29
CA THR A 47 -10.17 19.74 48.59
C THR A 47 -11.44 19.01 49.01
N LEU A 48 -12.37 18.81 48.08
CA LEU A 48 -13.60 18.05 48.30
C LEU A 48 -13.31 16.59 48.64
N ASN A 49 -12.37 15.96 47.92
CA ASN A 49 -11.96 14.57 48.14
C ASN A 49 -11.24 14.31 49.47
N LYS A 50 -10.78 15.35 50.18
CA LYS A 50 -10.17 15.22 51.51
C LYS A 50 -11.19 15.07 52.65
N GLN A 51 -12.47 15.29 52.38
CA GLN A 51 -13.53 15.14 53.38
C GLN A 51 -13.80 13.64 53.67
N LYS A 52 -14.00 13.29 54.95
CA LYS A 52 -14.19 11.89 55.39
C LYS A 52 -15.51 11.28 54.92
N GLU A 53 -16.56 12.10 54.78
CA GLU A 53 -17.86 11.70 54.25
C GLU A 53 -18.40 12.80 53.33
N LEU A 54 -18.86 12.42 52.13
CA LEU A 54 -19.45 13.33 51.15
C LEU A 54 -20.97 13.27 51.23
N THR A 55 -21.62 14.42 51.38
CA THR A 55 -23.09 14.52 51.30
C THR A 55 -23.57 14.22 49.88
N PRO A 56 -24.88 13.93 49.65
CA PRO A 56 -25.42 13.78 48.31
C PRO A 56 -25.15 14.99 47.41
N GLN A 57 -25.15 16.20 47.98
CA GLN A 57 -24.82 17.44 47.25
C GLN A 57 -23.33 17.50 46.90
N ASP A 58 -22.44 17.10 47.81
CA ASP A 58 -21.00 17.07 47.55
C ASP A 58 -20.65 16.09 46.43
N LYS A 59 -21.36 14.96 46.32
CA LYS A 59 -21.19 14.03 45.21
C LYS A 59 -21.56 14.65 43.85
N LEU A 60 -22.60 15.48 43.79
CA LEU A 60 -22.96 16.21 42.58
C LEU A 60 -21.91 17.28 42.23
N VAL A 61 -21.38 17.99 43.22
CA VAL A 61 -20.27 18.94 43.05
C VAL A 61 -19.01 18.22 42.54
N GLN A 62 -18.68 17.07 43.13
CA GLN A 62 -17.55 16.24 42.70
C GLN A 62 -17.69 15.80 41.24
N GLN A 63 -18.90 15.38 40.84
CA GLN A 63 -19.20 15.02 39.46
C GLN A 63 -19.06 16.21 38.50
N ASP A 64 -19.64 17.37 38.85
CA ASP A 64 -19.58 18.59 38.04
C ASP A 64 -18.12 19.01 37.80
N LEU A 65 -17.28 19.02 38.84
CA LEU A 65 -15.86 19.37 38.77
C LEU A 65 -15.05 18.36 37.94
N THR A 66 -15.32 17.06 38.10
CA THR A 66 -14.66 16.00 37.31
C THR A 66 -14.99 16.15 35.82
N GLN A 67 -16.27 16.33 35.48
CA GLN A 67 -16.70 16.54 34.09
C GLN A 67 -16.17 17.87 33.52
N THR A 68 -16.01 18.90 34.36
CA THR A 68 -15.40 20.17 33.95
C THR A 68 -13.96 19.95 33.52
N LEU A 69 -13.15 19.22 34.31
CA LEU A 69 -11.77 18.90 33.96
C LEU A 69 -11.67 18.11 32.64
N GLU A 70 -12.49 17.07 32.47
CA GLU A 70 -12.54 16.31 31.21
C GLU A 70 -12.92 17.20 30.00
N THR A 71 -13.81 18.18 30.23
CA THR A 71 -14.23 19.12 29.19
C THR A 71 -13.11 20.08 28.82
N LEU A 72 -12.35 20.58 29.81
CA LEU A 72 -11.17 21.42 29.58
C LEU A 72 -10.09 20.66 28.81
N ASP A 73 -9.81 19.40 29.16
CA ASP A 73 -8.85 18.55 28.45
C ASP A 73 -9.27 18.35 26.98
N LYS A 74 -10.57 18.16 26.72
CA LYS A 74 -11.11 18.08 25.34
C LYS A 74 -10.95 19.38 24.57
N ILE A 75 -11.15 20.54 25.22
CA ILE A 75 -10.95 21.85 24.58
C ILE A 75 -9.50 22.01 24.11
N GLU A 76 -8.53 21.68 24.97
CA GLU A 76 -7.11 21.76 24.63
C GLU A 76 -6.75 20.85 23.45
N ARG A 77 -7.25 19.60 23.47
CA ARG A 77 -7.06 18.67 22.36
C ARG A 77 -7.59 19.23 21.04
N ILE A 78 -8.81 19.76 21.02
CA ILE A 78 -9.42 20.32 19.80
C ILE A 78 -8.66 21.55 19.31
N LYS A 79 -8.17 22.40 20.22
CA LYS A 79 -7.31 23.54 19.85
C LYS A 79 -6.00 23.08 19.20
N SER A 80 -5.38 22.02 19.73
CA SER A 80 -4.17 21.42 19.16
C SER A 80 -4.43 20.83 17.76
N GLU A 81 -5.49 20.04 17.60
CA GLU A 81 -5.91 19.48 16.31
C GLU A 81 -6.22 20.60 15.28
N THR A 82 -6.84 21.69 15.72
CA THR A 82 -7.12 22.87 14.88
C THR A 82 -5.83 23.57 14.42
N ALA A 83 -4.83 23.66 15.29
CA ALA A 83 -3.53 24.24 14.94
C ALA A 83 -2.79 23.36 13.91
N GLN A 84 -2.80 22.03 14.09
CA GLN A 84 -2.23 21.08 13.14
C GLN A 84 -2.92 21.17 11.78
N LEU A 85 -4.25 21.24 11.75
CA LEU A 85 -5.02 21.42 10.52
C LEU A 85 -4.61 22.71 9.79
N ARG A 86 -4.48 23.83 10.51
CA ARG A 86 -4.03 25.10 9.91
C ARG A 86 -2.64 24.97 9.29
N GLN A 87 -1.72 24.31 9.98
CA GLN A 87 -0.37 24.05 9.45
C GLN A 87 -0.41 23.17 8.18
N GLN A 88 -1.26 22.14 8.14
CA GLN A 88 -1.43 21.33 6.93
C GLN A 88 -1.96 22.14 5.75
N VAL A 89 -2.95 23.00 5.98
CA VAL A 89 -3.52 23.90 4.96
C VAL A 89 -2.47 24.90 4.45
N GLU A 90 -1.64 25.45 5.34
CA GLU A 90 -0.56 26.37 4.97
C GLU A 90 0.53 25.69 4.12
N GLN A 91 0.82 24.42 4.39
CA GLN A 91 1.79 23.64 3.62
C GLN A 91 1.24 23.11 2.28
N ALA A 92 -0.08 23.03 2.13
CA ALA A 92 -0.73 22.42 0.97
C ALA A 92 -0.29 23.04 -0.38
N PRO A 93 -0.21 24.38 -0.55
CA PRO A 93 0.26 24.99 -1.79
C PRO A 93 1.70 24.63 -2.18
N ALA A 94 2.59 24.40 -1.21
CA ALA A 94 3.96 23.97 -1.48
C ALA A 94 4.00 22.52 -1.96
N LYS A 95 3.26 21.62 -1.29
CA LYS A 95 3.12 20.21 -1.68
C LYS A 95 2.46 20.06 -3.05
N LEU A 96 1.45 20.89 -3.34
CA LEU A 96 0.79 20.93 -4.64
C LEU A 96 1.79 21.27 -5.77
N ARG A 97 2.59 22.32 -5.59
CA ARG A 97 3.62 22.70 -6.56
C ARG A 97 4.64 21.58 -6.76
N GLN A 98 5.12 20.98 -5.68
CA GLN A 98 6.05 19.86 -5.75
C GLN A 98 5.46 18.67 -6.53
N ALA A 99 4.20 18.33 -6.30
CA ALA A 99 3.53 17.24 -7.02
C ALA A 99 3.40 17.55 -8.52
N VAL A 100 3.04 18.78 -8.87
CA VAL A 100 2.95 19.24 -10.28
C VAL A 100 4.31 19.22 -10.96
N GLU A 101 5.35 19.75 -10.32
CA GLU A 101 6.73 19.74 -10.84
C GLU A 101 7.22 18.30 -11.04
N SER A 102 6.99 17.42 -10.07
CA SER A 102 7.41 16.02 -10.15
C SER A 102 6.67 15.27 -11.26
N LEU A 103 5.38 15.55 -11.46
CA LEU A 103 4.59 14.98 -12.56
C LEU A 103 5.07 15.48 -13.93
N ASN A 104 5.39 16.77 -14.05
CA ASN A 104 5.94 17.33 -15.28
C ASN A 104 7.29 16.70 -15.62
N ASN A 105 8.16 16.48 -14.63
CA ASN A 105 9.45 15.81 -14.83
C ASN A 105 9.29 14.33 -15.25
N LEU A 106 8.18 13.67 -14.92
CA LEU A 106 7.87 12.32 -15.37
C LEU A 106 7.33 12.25 -16.80
N SER A 107 6.97 13.38 -17.40
CA SER A 107 6.31 13.43 -18.72
C SER A 107 7.28 13.15 -19.88
N ASP A 108 8.59 13.12 -19.63
CA ASP A 108 9.58 12.76 -20.63
C ASP A 108 9.41 11.30 -21.07
N VAL A 109 9.22 11.09 -22.37
CA VAL A 109 9.05 9.75 -22.95
C VAL A 109 10.31 8.91 -22.65
N PRO A 110 10.15 7.73 -22.03
CA PRO A 110 11.25 6.82 -21.80
C PRO A 110 11.98 6.48 -23.10
N ASN A 111 13.30 6.70 -23.16
CA ASN A 111 14.12 6.10 -24.20
C ASN A 111 14.49 4.67 -23.79
N ASP A 112 13.62 3.73 -24.15
CA ASP A 112 13.79 2.33 -23.81
C ASP A 112 15.07 1.74 -24.38
N ASP A 113 15.49 2.15 -25.59
CA ASP A 113 16.72 1.63 -26.20
C ASP A 113 17.98 2.06 -25.46
N ALA A 114 18.04 3.34 -25.04
CA ALA A 114 19.13 3.83 -24.19
C ALA A 114 19.13 3.11 -22.82
N THR A 115 17.95 2.84 -22.28
CA THR A 115 17.78 2.10 -21.03
C THR A 115 18.26 0.66 -21.18
N ARG A 116 17.81 -0.07 -22.19
CA ARG A 116 18.24 -1.46 -22.49
C ARG A 116 19.75 -1.55 -22.68
N LYS A 117 20.36 -0.61 -23.42
CA LYS A 117 21.83 -0.53 -23.58
C LYS A 117 22.54 -0.34 -22.25
N THR A 118 22.00 0.48 -21.36
CA THR A 118 22.58 0.68 -20.03
C THR A 118 22.46 -0.59 -19.20
N LEU A 119 21.29 -1.22 -19.19
CA LEU A 119 21.01 -2.44 -18.42
C LEU A 119 21.88 -3.63 -18.88
N SER A 120 22.14 -3.79 -20.18
CA SER A 120 22.94 -4.92 -20.70
C SER A 120 24.40 -4.91 -20.24
N THR A 121 24.94 -3.73 -19.88
CA THR A 121 26.30 -3.58 -19.33
C THR A 121 26.43 -4.04 -17.88
N LEU A 122 25.31 -4.20 -17.17
CA LEU A 122 25.31 -4.55 -15.76
C LEU A 122 25.53 -6.06 -15.56
N SER A 123 26.11 -6.42 -14.41
CA SER A 123 26.17 -7.80 -13.96
C SER A 123 24.79 -8.30 -13.53
N LEU A 124 24.60 -9.63 -13.54
CA LEU A 124 23.35 -10.25 -13.08
C LEU A 124 22.97 -9.81 -11.67
N ARG A 125 23.94 -9.78 -10.74
CA ARG A 125 23.73 -9.33 -9.36
C ARG A 125 23.28 -7.87 -9.27
N GLN A 126 23.82 -6.98 -10.11
CA GLN A 126 23.39 -5.57 -10.14
C GLN A 126 21.97 -5.44 -10.70
N LEU A 127 21.62 -6.22 -11.72
CA LEU A 127 20.27 -6.25 -12.27
C LEU A 127 19.26 -6.75 -11.25
N GLU A 128 19.55 -7.87 -10.56
CA GLU A 128 18.70 -8.42 -9.50
C GLU A 128 18.52 -7.43 -8.33
N SER A 129 19.59 -6.75 -7.90
CA SER A 129 19.49 -5.72 -6.87
C SER A 129 18.59 -4.55 -7.30
N ARG A 130 18.63 -4.15 -8.57
CA ARG A 130 17.75 -3.09 -9.10
C ARG A 130 16.30 -3.55 -9.20
N VAL A 131 16.06 -4.83 -9.52
CA VAL A 131 14.71 -5.41 -9.48
C VAL A 131 14.14 -5.31 -8.07
N THR A 132 14.90 -5.69 -7.03
CA THR A 132 14.45 -5.57 -5.64
C THR A 132 14.14 -4.12 -5.25
N GLN A 133 15.03 -3.18 -5.58
CA GLN A 133 14.80 -1.76 -5.30
C GLN A 133 13.54 -1.23 -5.99
N THR A 134 13.33 -1.58 -7.26
CA THR A 134 12.16 -1.13 -8.03
C THR A 134 10.86 -1.69 -7.45
N LEU A 135 10.89 -2.93 -6.95
CA LEU A 135 9.74 -3.53 -6.24
C LEU A 135 9.45 -2.83 -4.91
N ASP A 136 10.47 -2.47 -4.14
CA ASP A 136 10.31 -1.74 -2.89
C ASP A 136 9.75 -0.32 -3.14
N ASP A 137 10.26 0.37 -4.17
CA ASP A 137 9.75 1.67 -4.58
C ASP A 137 8.29 1.59 -5.06
N LEU A 138 7.92 0.51 -5.77
CA LEU A 138 6.55 0.28 -6.22
C LEU A 138 5.61 0.04 -5.03
N GLN A 139 6.06 -0.71 -4.03
CA GLN A 139 5.29 -0.94 -2.79
C GLN A 139 5.05 0.39 -2.04
N ASN A 140 6.07 1.23 -1.92
CA ASN A 140 5.93 2.54 -1.29
C ASN A 140 4.94 3.44 -2.04
N ALA A 141 5.03 3.47 -3.37
CA ALA A 141 4.09 4.21 -4.20
C ALA A 141 2.64 3.72 -4.03
N GLN A 142 2.43 2.40 -3.92
CA GLN A 142 1.09 1.83 -3.66
C GLN A 142 0.55 2.23 -2.28
N ASN A 143 1.40 2.23 -1.24
CA ASN A 143 1.01 2.67 0.11
C ASN A 143 0.63 4.17 0.14
N ASP A 144 1.39 5.00 -0.57
CA ASP A 144 1.10 6.43 -0.72
C ASP A 144 -0.22 6.66 -1.45
N LEU A 145 -0.45 5.96 -2.56
CA LEU A 145 -1.67 6.06 -3.36
C LEU A 145 -2.92 5.74 -2.53
N ALA A 146 -2.85 4.71 -1.71
CA ALA A 146 -3.94 4.32 -0.84
C ALA A 146 -4.20 5.33 0.28
N THR A 147 -3.11 5.83 0.90
CA THR A 147 -3.20 6.90 1.90
C THR A 147 -3.87 8.15 1.32
N TYR A 148 -3.47 8.58 0.12
CA TYR A 148 -4.08 9.72 -0.56
C TYR A 148 -5.54 9.47 -0.94
N ASN A 149 -5.88 8.27 -1.41
CA ASN A 149 -7.26 7.92 -1.74
C ASN A 149 -8.17 7.94 -0.50
N SER A 150 -7.73 7.37 0.62
CA SER A 150 -8.50 7.40 1.88
C SER A 150 -8.72 8.84 2.36
N GLN A 151 -7.68 9.67 2.34
CA GLN A 151 -7.77 11.08 2.71
C GLN A 151 -8.68 11.87 1.75
N LEU A 152 -8.61 11.61 0.44
CA LEU A 152 -9.49 12.25 -0.55
C LEU A 152 -10.96 11.91 -0.29
N VAL A 153 -11.28 10.64 -0.04
CA VAL A 153 -12.66 10.22 0.29
C VAL A 153 -13.14 10.90 1.57
N SER A 154 -12.29 10.99 2.58
CA SER A 154 -12.61 11.71 3.81
C SER A 154 -12.89 13.20 3.54
N LEU A 155 -12.07 13.87 2.73
CA LEU A 155 -12.26 15.28 2.39
C LEU A 155 -13.49 15.53 1.52
N GLN A 156 -13.82 14.63 0.60
CA GLN A 156 -15.00 14.73 -0.27
C GLN A 156 -16.30 14.63 0.52
N THR A 157 -16.31 13.84 1.59
CA THR A 157 -17.49 13.66 2.47
C THR A 157 -17.51 14.63 3.66
N GLN A 158 -16.42 15.37 3.86
CA GLN A 158 -16.29 16.33 4.95
C GLN A 158 -17.39 17.40 4.97
N PRO A 159 -17.83 18.01 3.85
CA PRO A 159 -18.84 19.07 3.90
C PRO A 159 -20.18 18.64 4.53
N GLU A 160 -20.66 17.45 4.17
CA GLU A 160 -21.89 16.88 4.73
C GLU A 160 -21.73 16.58 6.23
N ARG A 161 -20.59 15.97 6.62
CA ARG A 161 -20.28 15.71 8.04
C ARG A 161 -20.21 16.99 8.86
N VAL A 162 -19.55 18.02 8.33
CA VAL A 162 -19.44 19.33 8.99
C VAL A 162 -20.82 19.95 9.15
N GLN A 163 -21.66 19.92 8.11
CA GLN A 163 -23.01 20.49 8.19
C GLN A 163 -23.83 19.86 9.32
N ASN A 164 -23.82 18.52 9.40
CA ASN A 164 -24.51 17.79 10.47
C ASN A 164 -23.91 18.08 11.86
N ALA A 165 -22.58 18.10 11.98
CA ALA A 165 -21.91 18.43 13.24
C ALA A 165 -22.20 19.85 13.72
N MET A 166 -22.16 20.84 12.81
CA MET A 166 -22.48 22.24 13.12
C MET A 166 -23.95 22.43 13.51
N PHE A 167 -24.87 21.72 12.84
CA PHE A 167 -26.29 21.74 13.21
C PHE A 167 -26.52 21.23 14.64
N ASN A 168 -25.96 20.07 14.97
CA ASN A 168 -26.05 19.47 16.30
C ASN A 168 -25.40 20.36 17.38
N ALA A 169 -24.20 20.89 17.11
CA ALA A 169 -23.51 21.79 18.03
C ALA A 169 -24.30 23.09 18.27
N SER A 170 -24.95 23.63 17.23
CA SER A 170 -25.81 24.81 17.34
C SER A 170 -27.04 24.56 18.22
N GLN A 171 -27.69 23.40 18.07
CA GLN A 171 -28.83 23.02 18.92
C GLN A 171 -28.41 22.88 20.39
N GLN A 172 -27.29 22.19 20.65
CA GLN A 172 -26.75 22.02 22.00
C GLN A 172 -26.35 23.37 22.63
N LEU A 173 -25.73 24.27 21.86
CA LEU A 173 -25.41 25.61 22.32
C LEU A 173 -26.65 26.40 22.73
N GLN A 174 -27.75 26.29 21.97
CA GLN A 174 -29.02 26.93 22.32
C GLN A 174 -29.60 26.36 23.62
N GLN A 175 -29.57 25.04 23.79
CA GLN A 175 -30.01 24.39 25.04
C GLN A 175 -29.18 24.85 26.24
N ILE A 176 -27.85 24.88 26.11
CA ILE A 176 -26.95 25.34 27.17
C ILE A 176 -27.22 26.82 27.52
N ARG A 177 -27.41 27.68 26.51
CA ARG A 177 -27.78 29.09 26.74
C ARG A 177 -29.11 29.24 27.46
N ASN A 178 -30.13 28.47 27.07
CA ASN A 178 -31.44 28.52 27.71
C ASN A 178 -31.38 28.12 29.19
N ARG A 179 -30.58 27.10 29.52
CA ARG A 179 -30.34 26.66 30.91
C ARG A 179 -29.55 27.69 31.71
N LEU A 180 -28.46 28.24 31.16
CA LEU A 180 -27.66 29.27 31.81
C LEU A 180 -28.45 30.55 32.08
N ASN A 181 -29.38 30.92 31.19
CA ASN A 181 -30.23 32.11 31.32
C ASN A 181 -31.44 31.91 32.24
N GLY A 182 -31.70 30.70 32.75
CA GLY A 182 -32.86 30.41 33.60
C GLY A 182 -34.22 30.58 32.89
N THR A 183 -34.23 30.53 31.56
CA THR A 183 -35.41 30.80 30.72
C THR A 183 -36.35 29.58 30.56
N SER A 184 -35.99 28.42 31.08
CA SER A 184 -36.83 27.22 31.09
C SER A 184 -37.81 27.23 32.27
N VAL A 185 -39.10 27.05 31.98
CA VAL A 185 -40.16 26.98 33.00
C VAL A 185 -40.00 25.69 33.81
N GLY A 186 -39.69 25.80 35.11
CA GLY A 186 -39.60 24.67 36.05
C GLY A 186 -38.19 24.15 36.37
N ASP A 187 -37.12 24.79 35.89
CA ASP A 187 -35.75 24.41 36.24
C ASP A 187 -35.36 24.88 37.66
N GLU A 188 -34.69 24.02 38.43
CA GLU A 188 -34.06 24.37 39.71
C GLU A 188 -32.91 25.37 39.51
N THR A 189 -32.64 26.20 40.53
CA THR A 189 -31.48 27.10 40.53
C THR A 189 -30.18 26.31 40.33
N LEU A 190 -29.46 26.60 39.25
CA LEU A 190 -28.20 25.93 38.92
C LEU A 190 -27.17 26.11 40.06
N ARG A 191 -26.52 25.00 40.44
CA ARG A 191 -25.37 25.05 41.35
C ARG A 191 -24.21 25.82 40.69
N PRO A 192 -23.35 26.51 41.45
CA PRO A 192 -22.18 27.20 40.88
C PRO A 192 -21.28 26.28 40.04
N THR A 193 -20.99 25.07 40.52
CA THR A 193 -20.18 24.08 39.77
C THR A 193 -20.86 23.62 38.48
N GLN A 194 -22.19 23.53 38.47
CA GLN A 194 -22.96 23.19 37.29
C GLN A 194 -22.97 24.33 36.26
N GLN A 195 -23.00 25.59 36.70
CA GLN A 195 -22.85 26.75 35.81
C GLN A 195 -21.48 26.74 35.14
N VAL A 196 -20.42 26.48 35.90
CA VAL A 196 -19.05 26.36 35.39
C VAL A 196 -18.92 25.22 34.37
N LEU A 197 -19.49 24.05 34.66
CA LEU A 197 -19.54 22.94 33.72
C LEU A 197 -20.23 23.31 32.41
N LEU A 198 -21.40 23.97 32.48
CA LEU A 198 -22.15 24.41 31.31
C LEU A 198 -21.37 25.46 30.48
N GLN A 199 -20.64 26.36 31.13
CA GLN A 199 -19.75 27.31 30.46
C GLN A 199 -18.57 26.60 29.76
N ALA A 200 -17.95 25.61 30.40
CA ALA A 200 -16.91 24.79 29.79
C ALA A 200 -17.45 24.01 28.57
N GLN A 201 -18.64 23.42 28.68
CA GLN A 201 -19.30 22.72 27.57
C GLN A 201 -19.61 23.67 26.41
N GLN A 202 -20.07 24.89 26.70
CA GLN A 202 -20.27 25.93 25.69
C GLN A 202 -18.96 26.27 24.97
N ALA A 203 -17.85 26.42 25.69
CA ALA A 203 -16.55 26.69 25.08
C ALA A 203 -16.05 25.51 24.23
N LEU A 204 -16.28 24.26 24.66
CA LEU A 204 -15.98 23.07 23.87
C LEU A 204 -16.73 23.07 22.53
N LEU A 205 -18.04 23.34 22.55
CA LEU A 205 -18.84 23.40 21.33
C LEU A 205 -18.40 24.54 20.40
N ASN A 206 -18.04 25.70 20.95
CA ASN A 206 -17.49 26.80 20.16
C ASN A 206 -16.13 26.43 19.54
N ALA A 207 -15.25 25.75 20.28
CA ALA A 207 -13.97 25.27 19.75
C ALA A 207 -14.17 24.23 18.63
N GLN A 208 -15.14 23.33 18.79
CA GLN A 208 -15.55 22.38 17.74
C GLN A 208 -16.05 23.09 16.49
N ILE A 209 -16.96 24.06 16.63
CA ILE A 209 -17.48 24.83 15.49
C ILE A 209 -16.36 25.54 14.74
N GLU A 210 -15.41 26.15 15.47
CA GLU A 210 -14.24 26.80 14.87
C GLU A 210 -13.36 25.80 14.11
N GLN A 211 -13.07 24.64 14.69
CA GLN A 211 -12.33 23.56 14.02
C GLN A 211 -13.03 23.13 12.73
N GLN A 212 -14.35 22.91 12.78
CA GLN A 212 -15.14 22.48 11.62
C GLN A 212 -15.13 23.56 10.52
N ARG A 213 -15.26 24.84 10.86
CA ARG A 213 -15.14 25.96 9.91
C ARG A 213 -13.76 25.98 9.25
N LYS A 214 -12.69 25.85 10.02
CA LYS A 214 -11.32 25.77 9.48
C LYS A 214 -11.11 24.57 8.59
N SER A 215 -11.76 23.44 8.87
CA SER A 215 -11.71 22.27 7.99
C SER A 215 -12.38 22.51 6.64
N LEU A 216 -13.48 23.28 6.61
CA LEU A 216 -14.14 23.67 5.36
C LEU A 216 -13.32 24.66 4.56
N GLU A 217 -12.73 25.67 5.23
CA GLU A 217 -11.87 26.67 4.59
C GLU A 217 -10.68 26.00 3.87
N GLY A 218 -10.05 25.02 4.52
CA GLY A 218 -8.92 24.27 3.97
C GLY A 218 -9.30 23.14 3.01
N ASN A 219 -10.59 22.79 2.89
CA ASN A 219 -11.02 21.57 2.24
C ASN A 219 -10.60 21.51 0.77
N THR A 220 -10.87 22.56 0.00
CA THR A 220 -10.59 22.60 -1.44
C THR A 220 -9.09 22.47 -1.75
N ILE A 221 -8.24 23.26 -1.07
CA ILE A 221 -6.79 23.23 -1.34
C ILE A 221 -6.17 21.89 -0.94
N LEU A 222 -6.67 21.26 0.12
CA LEU A 222 -6.23 19.92 0.53
C LEU A 222 -6.67 18.86 -0.50
N GLN A 223 -7.90 18.96 -1.03
CA GLN A 223 -8.35 18.07 -2.10
C GLN A 223 -7.50 18.23 -3.37
N ASP A 224 -7.27 19.46 -3.84
CA ASP A 224 -6.46 19.73 -5.03
C ASP A 224 -5.03 19.19 -4.86
N THR A 225 -4.45 19.39 -3.68
CA THR A 225 -3.11 18.89 -3.33
C THR A 225 -3.06 17.37 -3.39
N LEU A 226 -3.96 16.69 -2.70
CA LEU A 226 -4.00 15.22 -2.66
C LEU A 226 -4.32 14.62 -4.02
N GLN A 227 -5.18 15.28 -4.81
CA GLN A 227 -5.48 14.84 -6.17
C GLN A 227 -4.21 14.87 -7.03
N LYS A 228 -3.41 15.94 -6.95
CA LYS A 228 -2.13 16.02 -7.69
C LYS A 228 -1.07 15.06 -7.16
N GLN A 229 -1.01 14.83 -5.84
CA GLN A 229 -0.11 13.82 -5.28
C GLN A 229 -0.49 12.41 -5.76
N ARG A 230 -1.79 12.08 -5.78
CA ARG A 230 -2.30 10.82 -6.34
C ARG A 230 -1.98 10.70 -7.82
N ASP A 231 -2.22 11.74 -8.61
CA ASP A 231 -1.92 11.74 -10.06
C ASP A 231 -0.41 11.52 -10.31
N TYR A 232 0.46 12.19 -9.55
CA TYR A 232 1.92 11.97 -9.56
C TYR A 232 2.30 10.54 -9.21
N VAL A 233 1.84 10.02 -8.07
CA VAL A 233 2.17 8.67 -7.62
C VAL A 233 1.65 7.62 -8.59
N THR A 234 0.48 7.82 -9.20
CA THR A 234 -0.04 6.94 -10.26
C THR A 234 0.91 6.89 -11.46
N ALA A 235 1.35 8.06 -11.96
CA ALA A 235 2.30 8.12 -13.05
C ALA A 235 3.66 7.50 -12.68
N TRP A 236 4.12 7.71 -11.45
CA TRP A 236 5.34 7.12 -10.92
C TRP A 236 5.26 5.59 -10.82
N SER A 237 4.16 5.04 -10.31
CA SER A 237 3.92 3.59 -10.29
C SER A 237 3.97 3.00 -11.70
N ASN A 238 3.32 3.62 -12.68
CA ASN A 238 3.39 3.16 -14.07
C ASN A 238 4.83 3.18 -14.63
N ARG A 239 5.61 4.19 -14.26
CA ARG A 239 7.03 4.30 -14.64
C ARG A 239 7.86 3.18 -14.02
N LEU A 240 7.66 2.88 -12.75
CA LEU A 240 8.32 1.79 -12.04
C LEU A 240 7.95 0.42 -12.61
N GLU A 241 6.68 0.20 -12.94
CA GLU A 241 6.21 -1.03 -13.59
C GLU A 241 6.87 -1.24 -14.95
N HIS A 242 6.99 -0.18 -15.76
CA HIS A 242 7.72 -0.24 -17.04
C HIS A 242 9.22 -0.50 -16.84
N GLN A 243 9.86 0.16 -15.88
CA GLN A 243 11.27 -0.09 -15.56
C GLN A 243 11.51 -1.53 -15.11
N LEU A 244 10.58 -2.08 -14.32
CA LEU A 244 10.62 -3.47 -13.87
C LEU A 244 10.53 -4.45 -15.05
N GLN A 245 9.72 -4.17 -16.07
CA GLN A 245 9.67 -4.99 -17.29
C GLN A 245 11.01 -5.00 -18.02
N LEU A 246 11.62 -3.83 -18.25
CA LEU A 246 12.93 -3.73 -18.91
C LEU A 246 14.05 -4.39 -18.09
N LEU A 247 14.00 -4.28 -16.76
CA LEU A 247 14.92 -4.96 -15.87
C LEU A 247 14.77 -6.49 -15.95
N GLN A 248 13.53 -6.99 -16.00
CA GLN A 248 13.26 -8.42 -16.18
C GLN A 248 13.77 -8.93 -17.53
N GLU A 249 13.56 -8.20 -18.62
CA GLU A 249 14.13 -8.53 -19.93
C GLU A 249 15.66 -8.67 -19.85
N ALA A 250 16.33 -7.70 -19.21
CA ALA A 250 17.78 -7.72 -19.05
C ALA A 250 18.27 -8.87 -18.17
N VAL A 251 17.60 -9.15 -17.04
CA VAL A 251 17.92 -10.29 -16.16
C VAL A 251 17.76 -11.61 -16.93
N ASN A 252 16.64 -11.78 -17.64
CA ASN A 252 16.34 -12.99 -18.37
C ASN A 252 17.36 -13.25 -19.48
N SER A 253 17.68 -12.21 -20.27
CA SER A 253 18.71 -12.28 -21.31
C SER A 253 20.08 -12.61 -20.70
N LYS A 254 20.47 -11.97 -19.59
CA LYS A 254 21.78 -12.22 -18.96
C LYS A 254 21.90 -13.65 -18.43
N ARG A 255 20.84 -14.18 -17.81
CA ARG A 255 20.79 -15.58 -17.34
C ARG A 255 20.89 -16.55 -18.51
N LEU A 256 20.12 -16.32 -19.57
CA LEU A 256 20.15 -17.16 -20.76
C LEU A 256 21.53 -17.17 -21.41
N THR A 257 22.14 -16.01 -21.65
CA THR A 257 23.50 -15.93 -22.22
C THR A 257 24.56 -16.62 -21.36
N LEU A 258 24.47 -16.52 -20.03
CA LEU A 258 25.38 -17.24 -19.14
C LEU A 258 25.19 -18.75 -19.25
N THR A 259 23.94 -19.22 -19.29
CA THR A 259 23.61 -20.64 -19.47
C THR A 259 24.05 -21.17 -20.84
N GLU A 260 23.78 -20.43 -21.92
CA GLU A 260 24.18 -20.77 -23.29
C GLU A 260 25.71 -20.88 -23.41
N LYS A 261 26.45 -20.00 -22.72
CA LYS A 261 27.89 -20.07 -22.68
C LYS A 261 28.38 -21.36 -22.02
N THR A 262 27.85 -21.72 -20.84
CA THR A 262 28.16 -23.01 -20.18
C THR A 262 27.83 -24.19 -21.10
N ALA A 263 26.66 -24.14 -21.76
CA ALA A 263 26.21 -25.19 -22.68
C ALA A 263 27.15 -25.35 -23.88
N GLN A 264 27.65 -24.24 -24.45
CA GLN A 264 28.62 -24.27 -25.55
C GLN A 264 29.95 -24.87 -25.11
N GLU A 265 30.49 -24.43 -23.97
CA GLU A 265 31.72 -24.97 -23.39
C GLU A 265 31.61 -26.50 -23.19
N ALA A 266 30.45 -27.00 -22.75
CA ALA A 266 30.21 -28.42 -22.51
C ALA A 266 30.11 -29.33 -23.76
N VAL A 267 29.90 -28.75 -24.94
CA VAL A 267 29.71 -29.47 -26.22
C VAL A 267 30.92 -29.36 -27.14
N THR A 268 31.73 -28.32 -26.99
CA THR A 268 32.98 -28.13 -27.74
C THR A 268 34.16 -28.00 -26.78
N PRO A 269 34.64 -29.12 -26.17
CA PRO A 269 35.94 -29.11 -25.51
C PRO A 269 37.01 -28.84 -26.57
N ASP A 270 37.91 -27.91 -26.29
CA ASP A 270 38.88 -27.39 -27.26
C ASP A 270 39.83 -28.52 -27.76
N GLU A 271 40.28 -28.37 -29.01
CA GLU A 271 41.47 -28.99 -29.64
C GLU A 271 41.49 -30.39 -30.33
N THR A 272 40.46 -31.26 -30.35
CA THR A 272 40.60 -32.46 -31.25
C THR A 272 39.32 -33.06 -31.86
N ALA A 273 38.92 -32.56 -33.03
CA ALA A 273 37.85 -33.14 -33.86
C ALA A 273 38.02 -34.64 -34.19
N ARG A 274 39.26 -35.17 -34.11
CA ARG A 274 39.55 -36.60 -34.27
C ARG A 274 39.20 -37.44 -33.04
N ILE A 275 39.37 -36.91 -31.83
CA ILE A 275 39.02 -37.59 -30.57
C ILE A 275 37.49 -37.54 -30.36
N GLN A 276 36.85 -36.45 -30.75
CA GLN A 276 35.39 -36.31 -30.76
C GLN A 276 34.68 -37.28 -31.73
N ALA A 277 35.41 -37.82 -32.73
CA ALA A 277 34.88 -38.84 -33.64
C ALA A 277 34.89 -40.27 -33.04
N ASN A 278 35.52 -40.45 -31.88
CA ASN A 278 35.46 -41.71 -31.14
C ASN A 278 34.00 -42.00 -30.70
N PRO A 279 33.47 -43.22 -30.90
CA PRO A 279 32.09 -43.55 -30.57
C PRO A 279 31.72 -43.30 -29.10
N LEU A 280 32.62 -43.60 -28.16
CA LEU A 280 32.38 -43.39 -26.72
C LEU A 280 32.36 -41.91 -26.37
N VAL A 281 33.36 -41.15 -26.81
CA VAL A 281 33.42 -39.69 -26.57
C VAL A 281 32.20 -39.01 -27.15
N LYS A 282 31.78 -39.41 -28.37
CA LYS A 282 30.59 -38.89 -29.02
C LYS A 282 29.31 -39.18 -28.23
N GLN A 283 29.13 -40.40 -27.75
CA GLN A 283 27.98 -40.76 -26.93
C GLN A 283 27.90 -39.89 -25.65
N GLU A 284 29.03 -39.66 -24.98
CA GLU A 284 29.07 -38.85 -23.78
C GLU A 284 28.85 -37.35 -24.05
N LEU A 285 29.34 -36.85 -25.20
CA LEU A 285 29.05 -35.49 -25.67
C LEU A 285 27.56 -35.32 -26.02
N ASP A 286 26.90 -36.33 -26.61
CA ASP A 286 25.47 -36.30 -26.92
C ASP A 286 24.63 -36.18 -25.63
N ILE A 287 25.04 -36.85 -24.54
CA ILE A 287 24.40 -36.71 -23.23
C ILE A 287 24.60 -35.29 -22.67
N ASN A 288 25.81 -34.72 -22.79
CA ASN A 288 26.07 -33.34 -22.37
C ASN A 288 25.26 -32.32 -23.18
N HIS A 289 25.05 -32.58 -24.47
CA HIS A 289 24.20 -31.77 -25.32
C HIS A 289 22.75 -31.79 -24.84
N GLN A 290 22.17 -32.98 -24.59
CA GLN A 290 20.82 -33.11 -24.04
C GLN A 290 20.67 -32.43 -22.68
N LEU A 291 21.68 -32.56 -21.81
CA LEU A 291 21.68 -31.91 -20.50
C LEU A 291 21.76 -30.38 -20.62
N SER A 292 22.55 -29.89 -21.58
CA SER A 292 22.65 -28.47 -21.91
C SER A 292 21.31 -27.90 -22.39
N GLU A 293 20.60 -28.60 -23.28
CA GLU A 293 19.26 -28.21 -23.72
C GLU A 293 18.27 -28.16 -22.55
N LYS A 294 18.30 -29.17 -21.66
CA LYS A 294 17.48 -29.18 -20.44
C LYS A 294 17.80 -28.01 -19.51
N LEU A 295 19.07 -27.67 -19.34
CA LEU A 295 19.51 -26.54 -18.51
C LEU A 295 19.02 -25.19 -19.09
N ILE A 296 19.08 -25.02 -20.41
CA ILE A 296 18.54 -23.85 -21.11
C ILE A 296 17.03 -23.75 -20.88
N GLN A 297 16.28 -24.83 -21.13
CA GLN A 297 14.84 -24.88 -20.89
C GLN A 297 14.49 -24.60 -19.42
N ALA A 298 15.27 -25.11 -18.47
CA ALA A 298 15.10 -24.81 -17.06
C ALA A 298 15.36 -23.32 -16.77
N THR A 299 16.34 -22.71 -17.41
CA THR A 299 16.59 -21.27 -17.27
C THR A 299 15.41 -20.45 -17.78
N GLU A 300 14.86 -20.78 -18.96
CA GLU A 300 13.68 -20.13 -19.53
C GLU A 300 12.43 -20.28 -18.67
N ASN A 301 12.15 -21.50 -18.22
CA ASN A 301 11.04 -21.80 -17.30
C ASN A 301 11.20 -21.03 -15.98
N GLY A 302 12.43 -20.89 -15.48
CA GLY A 302 12.73 -20.14 -14.26
C GLY A 302 12.44 -18.64 -14.43
N ASN A 303 12.81 -18.09 -15.59
CA ASN A 303 12.52 -16.71 -15.94
C ASN A 303 11.00 -16.43 -16.01
N GLN A 304 10.22 -17.32 -16.61
CA GLN A 304 8.75 -17.21 -16.62
C GLN A 304 8.15 -17.26 -15.21
N LEU A 305 8.70 -18.12 -14.34
CA LEU A 305 8.24 -18.27 -12.97
C LEU A 305 8.53 -17.02 -12.11
N VAL A 306 9.66 -16.35 -12.34
CA VAL A 306 9.97 -15.04 -11.72
C VAL A 306 8.95 -13.98 -12.14
N GLN A 307 8.62 -13.90 -13.43
CA GLN A 307 7.63 -12.94 -13.93
C GLN A 307 6.26 -13.15 -13.29
N ARG A 308 5.80 -14.41 -13.21
CA ARG A 308 4.53 -14.75 -12.55
C ARG A 308 4.56 -14.43 -11.05
N ASN A 309 5.66 -14.70 -10.36
CA ASN A 309 5.81 -14.33 -8.95
C ASN A 309 5.62 -12.83 -8.73
N ILE A 310 6.26 -12.01 -9.56
CA ILE A 310 6.16 -10.56 -9.48
C ILE A 310 4.72 -10.09 -9.76
N GLN A 311 4.07 -10.63 -10.78
CA GLN A 311 2.67 -10.31 -11.10
C GLN A 311 1.73 -10.66 -9.95
N VAL A 312 1.78 -11.89 -9.43
CA VAL A 312 0.91 -12.32 -8.34
C VAL A 312 1.19 -11.55 -7.06
N LYS A 313 2.46 -11.28 -6.74
CA LYS A 313 2.81 -10.45 -5.59
C LYS A 313 2.19 -9.04 -5.71
N ASN A 314 2.34 -8.39 -6.85
CA ASN A 314 1.73 -7.08 -7.09
C ASN A 314 0.19 -7.12 -6.95
N TRP A 315 -0.48 -8.18 -7.39
CA TRP A 315 -1.92 -8.34 -7.18
C TRP A 315 -2.29 -8.55 -5.72
N LEU A 316 -1.52 -9.36 -4.99
CA LEU A 316 -1.70 -9.57 -3.56
C LEU A 316 -1.56 -8.27 -2.78
N ASP A 317 -0.51 -7.49 -3.04
CA ASP A 317 -0.25 -6.23 -2.35
C ASP A 317 -1.38 -5.22 -2.62
N ARG A 318 -1.86 -5.12 -3.87
CA ARG A 318 -3.03 -4.32 -4.24
C ARG A 318 -4.32 -4.80 -3.54
N ALA A 319 -4.54 -6.11 -3.45
CA ALA A 319 -5.73 -6.68 -2.79
C ALA A 319 -5.72 -6.39 -1.28
N LEU A 320 -4.58 -6.65 -0.60
CA LEU A 320 -4.41 -6.34 0.82
C LEU A 320 -4.62 -4.85 1.11
N GLN A 321 -4.17 -3.99 0.21
CA GLN A 321 -4.39 -2.56 0.34
C GLN A 321 -5.86 -2.18 0.17
N SER A 322 -6.52 -2.71 -0.87
CA SER A 322 -7.95 -2.48 -1.09
C SER A 322 -8.78 -2.93 0.12
N GLU A 323 -8.40 -4.00 0.80
CA GLU A 323 -9.06 -4.47 2.02
C GLU A 323 -8.96 -3.46 3.16
N ARG A 324 -7.77 -2.88 3.38
CA ARG A 324 -7.57 -1.83 4.38
C ARG A 324 -8.40 -0.58 4.04
N ASP A 325 -8.37 -0.15 2.79
CA ASP A 325 -9.08 1.05 2.32
C ASP A 325 -10.60 0.89 2.48
N ILE A 326 -11.15 -0.26 2.08
CA ILE A 326 -12.58 -0.57 2.23
C ILE A 326 -12.98 -0.56 3.69
N LYS A 327 -12.20 -1.18 4.58
CA LYS A 327 -12.48 -1.20 6.02
C LYS A 327 -12.49 0.20 6.63
N GLU A 328 -11.54 1.04 6.25
CA GLU A 328 -11.49 2.43 6.73
C GLU A 328 -12.68 3.24 6.18
N GLN A 329 -13.00 3.12 4.90
CA GLN A 329 -14.13 3.82 4.28
C GLN A 329 -15.47 3.41 4.89
N ILE A 330 -15.69 2.11 5.17
CA ILE A 330 -16.88 1.63 5.88
C ILE A 330 -16.96 2.27 7.27
N SER A 331 -15.84 2.35 8.00
CA SER A 331 -15.81 2.96 9.33
C SER A 331 -16.14 4.46 9.29
N VAL A 332 -15.63 5.17 8.28
CA VAL A 332 -15.72 6.64 8.17
C VAL A 332 -17.05 7.10 7.54
N LEU A 333 -17.63 6.31 6.65
CA LEU A 333 -18.81 6.67 5.85
C LEU A 333 -20.08 5.92 6.25
N ARG A 334 -20.09 5.26 7.42
CA ARG A 334 -21.24 4.49 7.89
C ARG A 334 -22.53 5.32 7.86
N GLY A 335 -23.48 4.92 7.02
CA GLY A 335 -24.76 5.61 6.82
C GLY A 335 -24.79 6.68 5.71
N SER A 336 -23.68 6.90 4.99
CA SER A 336 -23.65 7.77 3.80
C SER A 336 -24.07 7.00 2.54
N LEU A 337 -24.94 7.60 1.72
CA LEU A 337 -25.31 7.08 0.40
C LEU A 337 -24.12 6.97 -0.57
N LEU A 338 -23.04 7.71 -0.29
CA LEU A 338 -21.81 7.70 -1.09
C LEU A 338 -21.00 6.41 -0.89
N LEU A 339 -21.15 5.74 0.27
CA LEU A 339 -20.41 4.51 0.60
C LEU A 339 -20.71 3.40 -0.40
N SER A 340 -21.98 3.10 -0.67
CA SER A 340 -22.36 2.01 -1.59
C SER A 340 -21.83 2.24 -3.01
N ARG A 341 -21.81 3.49 -3.48
CA ARG A 341 -21.25 3.86 -4.78
C ARG A 341 -19.73 3.66 -4.84
N ILE A 342 -19.01 4.08 -3.80
CA ILE A 342 -17.55 3.93 -3.71
C ILE A 342 -17.17 2.44 -3.64
N LEU A 343 -17.87 1.66 -2.82
CA LEU A 343 -17.66 0.22 -2.68
C LEU A 343 -17.93 -0.53 -3.99
N TYR A 344 -18.98 -0.17 -4.72
CA TYR A 344 -19.29 -0.78 -6.02
C TYR A 344 -18.21 -0.49 -7.08
N GLN A 345 -17.68 0.73 -7.11
CA GLN A 345 -16.58 1.09 -8.02
C GLN A 345 -15.30 0.31 -7.69
N GLN A 346 -14.98 0.12 -6.41
CA GLN A 346 -13.81 -0.66 -5.99
C GLN A 346 -13.96 -2.15 -6.29
N GLN A 347 -15.17 -2.70 -6.19
CA GLN A 347 -15.45 -4.10 -6.55
C GLN A 347 -15.06 -4.43 -8.01
N GLN A 348 -15.26 -3.48 -8.93
CA GLN A 348 -14.93 -3.66 -10.35
C GLN A 348 -13.42 -3.63 -10.64
N THR A 349 -12.61 -3.11 -9.70
CA THR A 349 -11.15 -2.98 -9.85
C THR A 349 -10.36 -4.08 -9.15
N LEU A 350 -11.03 -5.00 -8.46
CA LEU A 350 -10.37 -6.13 -7.81
C LEU A 350 -9.80 -7.10 -8.85
N PRO A 351 -8.57 -7.62 -8.67
CA PRO A 351 -8.01 -8.62 -9.56
C PRO A 351 -8.90 -9.87 -9.61
N SER A 352 -9.19 -10.35 -10.82
CA SER A 352 -9.91 -11.62 -11.00
C SER A 352 -8.98 -12.79 -10.71
N ALA A 353 -9.42 -13.70 -9.84
CA ALA A 353 -8.70 -14.91 -9.46
C ALA A 353 -8.58 -15.96 -10.58
N ASP A 354 -9.21 -15.72 -11.74
CA ASP A 354 -9.31 -16.70 -12.83
C ASP A 354 -7.97 -17.00 -13.51
N GLU A 355 -6.92 -16.19 -13.24
CA GLU A 355 -5.56 -16.38 -13.76
C GLU A 355 -4.63 -17.18 -12.83
N LEU A 356 -5.11 -17.62 -11.66
CA LEU A 356 -4.29 -18.35 -10.69
C LEU A 356 -4.23 -19.86 -11.05
N GLN A 357 -3.02 -20.36 -11.29
CA GLN A 357 -2.77 -21.78 -11.56
C GLN A 357 -2.24 -22.49 -10.31
N ASP A 358 -2.72 -23.70 -10.03
CA ASP A 358 -2.20 -24.55 -8.95
C ASP A 358 -0.77 -25.02 -9.26
N MET A 359 0.17 -24.71 -8.38
CA MET A 359 1.58 -25.08 -8.51
C MET A 359 1.92 -26.42 -7.87
N THR A 360 0.96 -27.10 -7.23
CA THR A 360 1.21 -28.36 -6.49
C THR A 360 1.88 -29.43 -7.35
N ASN A 361 1.36 -29.69 -8.55
CA ASN A 361 1.93 -30.67 -9.47
C ASN A 361 3.32 -30.23 -9.96
N ARG A 362 3.47 -28.96 -10.32
CA ARG A 362 4.76 -28.42 -10.77
C ARG A 362 5.85 -28.53 -9.69
N ILE A 363 5.49 -28.31 -8.43
CA ILE A 363 6.40 -28.47 -7.28
C ILE A 363 6.82 -29.94 -7.13
N ALA A 364 5.90 -30.89 -7.33
CA ALA A 364 6.21 -32.31 -7.30
C ALA A 364 7.15 -32.71 -8.44
N ASP A 365 6.88 -32.26 -9.66
CA ASP A 365 7.71 -32.51 -10.85
C ASP A 365 9.14 -31.97 -10.64
N LEU A 366 9.29 -30.72 -10.17
CA LEU A 366 10.60 -30.12 -9.89
C LEU A 366 11.39 -30.89 -8.83
N ARG A 367 10.71 -31.45 -7.81
CA ARG A 367 11.37 -32.28 -6.78
C ARG A 367 11.84 -33.62 -7.35
N LEU A 368 11.05 -34.23 -8.22
CA LEU A 368 11.42 -35.47 -8.90
C LEU A 368 12.63 -35.23 -9.81
N GLU A 369 12.59 -34.21 -10.67
CA GLU A 369 13.72 -33.82 -11.51
C GLU A 369 14.97 -33.52 -10.68
N GLN A 370 14.82 -32.81 -9.55
CA GLN A 370 15.93 -32.53 -8.65
C GLN A 370 16.52 -33.80 -8.03
N PHE A 371 15.68 -34.78 -7.67
CA PHE A 371 16.15 -36.07 -7.17
C PHE A 371 16.95 -36.83 -8.24
N GLU A 372 16.46 -36.89 -9.48
CA GLU A 372 17.15 -37.54 -10.60
C GLU A 372 18.50 -36.87 -10.91
N VAL A 373 18.56 -35.53 -10.92
CA VAL A 373 19.81 -34.80 -11.13
C VAL A 373 20.81 -35.09 -10.01
N ASN A 374 20.36 -35.14 -8.74
CA ASN A 374 21.27 -35.49 -7.63
C ASN A 374 21.78 -36.93 -7.74
N GLN A 375 20.96 -37.89 -8.16
CA GLN A 375 21.41 -39.26 -8.41
C GLN A 375 22.51 -39.32 -9.49
N GLN A 376 22.36 -38.55 -10.57
CA GLN A 376 23.39 -38.46 -11.61
C GLN A 376 24.68 -37.81 -11.09
N ARG A 377 24.57 -36.77 -10.26
CA ARG A 377 25.74 -36.13 -9.64
C ARG A 377 26.51 -37.08 -8.73
N ASP A 378 25.80 -37.85 -7.92
CA ASP A 378 26.41 -38.84 -7.01
C ASP A 378 27.13 -39.94 -7.79
N ALA A 379 26.55 -40.39 -8.92
CA ALA A 379 27.17 -41.38 -9.80
C ALA A 379 28.48 -40.88 -10.44
N LEU A 380 28.58 -39.57 -10.68
CA LEU A 380 29.76 -38.94 -11.29
C LEU A 380 30.78 -38.40 -10.26
N PHE A 381 30.53 -38.58 -8.95
CA PHE A 381 31.40 -38.07 -7.89
C PHE A 381 32.83 -38.66 -7.96
N GLN A 382 32.94 -39.93 -8.37
CA GLN A 382 34.21 -40.62 -8.62
C GLN A 382 34.44 -40.72 -10.14
N SER A 383 34.83 -39.61 -10.77
CA SER A 383 34.93 -39.49 -12.23
C SER A 383 35.90 -40.52 -12.85
N ASP A 384 37.04 -40.80 -12.23
CA ASP A 384 37.97 -41.84 -12.71
C ASP A 384 37.35 -43.24 -12.68
N ALA A 385 36.63 -43.59 -11.62
CA ALA A 385 35.96 -44.89 -11.51
C ALA A 385 34.79 -45.01 -12.48
N PHE A 386 34.10 -43.91 -12.76
CA PHE A 386 33.04 -43.85 -13.74
C PHE A 386 33.59 -44.05 -15.16
N VAL A 387 34.65 -43.33 -15.54
CA VAL A 387 35.32 -43.45 -16.84
C VAL A 387 35.91 -44.85 -17.02
N ALA A 388 36.60 -45.40 -16.01
CA ALA A 388 37.12 -46.76 -16.07
C ALA A 388 36.02 -47.80 -16.33
N LYS A 389 34.84 -47.63 -15.73
CA LYS A 389 33.67 -48.49 -15.97
C LYS A 389 33.05 -48.28 -17.35
N LEU A 390 33.07 -47.05 -17.87
CA LEU A 390 32.61 -46.74 -19.23
C LEU A 390 33.50 -47.39 -20.29
N GLU A 391 34.81 -47.48 -20.02
CA GLU A 391 35.82 -48.08 -20.89
C GLU A 391 35.81 -49.62 -20.86
N GLU A 392 35.19 -50.24 -19.85
CA GLU A 392 35.05 -51.70 -19.78
C GLU A 392 34.38 -52.25 -21.05
N GLY A 393 35.06 -53.18 -21.72
CA GLY A 393 34.58 -53.78 -22.98
C GLY A 393 34.95 -53.02 -24.25
N HIS A 394 35.60 -51.85 -24.15
CA HIS A 394 35.96 -50.99 -25.29
C HIS A 394 37.48 -50.80 -25.48
N SER A 395 38.28 -51.73 -24.94
CA SER A 395 39.76 -51.66 -24.93
C SER A 395 40.46 -51.49 -26.30
N SER A 396 39.76 -51.70 -27.44
CA SER A 396 40.28 -51.43 -28.78
C SER A 396 40.04 -50.00 -29.27
N GLU A 397 39.18 -49.24 -28.60
CA GLU A 397 38.74 -47.89 -28.97
C GLU A 397 39.24 -46.82 -27.98
N VAL A 398 39.94 -47.22 -26.91
CA VAL A 398 40.40 -46.35 -25.83
C VAL A 398 41.93 -46.26 -25.85
N ASN A 399 42.47 -45.05 -26.02
CA ASN A 399 43.87 -44.71 -25.80
C ASN A 399 43.96 -43.59 -24.74
N ASP A 400 45.18 -43.23 -24.31
CA ASP A 400 45.38 -42.20 -23.27
C ASP A 400 44.72 -40.85 -23.61
N GLU A 401 44.67 -40.50 -24.91
CA GLU A 401 44.01 -39.29 -25.41
C GLU A 401 42.47 -39.35 -25.29
N VAL A 402 41.86 -40.51 -25.60
CA VAL A 402 40.42 -40.76 -25.44
C VAL A 402 40.04 -40.79 -23.96
N HIS A 403 40.86 -41.41 -23.11
CA HIS A 403 40.65 -41.42 -21.66
C HIS A 403 40.64 -40.00 -21.07
N ALA A 404 41.63 -39.19 -21.44
CA ALA A 404 41.71 -37.79 -21.02
C ALA A 404 40.49 -36.97 -21.49
N ALA A 405 40.05 -37.18 -22.73
CA ALA A 405 38.86 -36.51 -23.26
C ALA A 405 37.57 -36.97 -22.56
N LEU A 406 37.43 -38.26 -22.21
CA LEU A 406 36.29 -38.74 -21.44
C LEU A 406 36.25 -38.11 -20.05
N LEU A 407 37.39 -37.97 -19.37
CA LEU A 407 37.47 -37.27 -18.08
C LEU A 407 37.00 -35.82 -18.21
N GLU A 408 37.47 -35.09 -19.23
CA GLU A 408 37.04 -33.70 -19.48
C GLU A 408 35.53 -33.59 -19.76
N VAL A 409 34.99 -34.48 -20.60
CA VAL A 409 33.54 -34.52 -20.90
C VAL A 409 32.71 -34.80 -19.65
N ILE A 410 33.19 -35.69 -18.77
CA ILE A 410 32.51 -35.99 -17.50
C ILE A 410 32.63 -34.83 -16.51
N ASP A 411 33.75 -34.12 -16.45
CA ASP A 411 33.88 -32.93 -15.61
C ASP A 411 32.93 -31.81 -16.06
N MET A 412 32.82 -31.58 -17.38
CA MET A 412 31.82 -30.65 -17.92
C MET A 412 30.38 -31.10 -17.60
N ARG A 413 30.11 -32.41 -17.65
CA ARG A 413 28.79 -32.95 -17.24
C ARG A 413 28.49 -32.63 -15.78
N ARG A 414 29.46 -32.77 -14.89
CA ARG A 414 29.30 -32.45 -13.47
C ARG A 414 28.98 -30.97 -13.27
N GLU A 415 29.64 -30.09 -14.02
CA GLU A 415 29.33 -28.66 -13.99
C GLU A 415 27.90 -28.38 -14.47
N LEU A 416 27.49 -28.94 -15.61
CA LEU A 416 26.13 -28.82 -16.11
C LEU A 416 25.08 -29.31 -15.10
N LEU A 417 25.32 -30.47 -14.47
CA LEU A 417 24.42 -31.01 -13.44
C LEU A 417 24.39 -30.14 -12.18
N ASP A 418 25.52 -29.54 -11.77
CA ASP A 418 25.55 -28.62 -10.64
C ASP A 418 24.78 -27.33 -10.93
N GLN A 419 24.97 -26.74 -12.12
CA GLN A 419 24.21 -25.59 -12.57
C GLN A 419 22.71 -25.93 -12.69
N PHE A 420 22.37 -27.10 -13.23
CA PHE A 420 20.98 -27.53 -13.38
C PHE A 420 20.31 -27.75 -12.02
N ASN A 421 20.99 -28.40 -11.08
CA ASN A 421 20.47 -28.56 -9.71
C ASN A 421 20.24 -27.23 -9.01
N LYS A 422 21.14 -26.25 -9.19
CA LYS A 422 20.95 -24.88 -8.67
C LYS A 422 19.73 -24.21 -9.29
N GLN A 423 19.52 -24.33 -10.60
CA GLN A 423 18.34 -23.78 -11.27
C GLN A 423 17.04 -24.43 -10.79
N LEU A 424 16.99 -25.77 -10.67
CA LEU A 424 15.84 -26.48 -10.14
C LEU A 424 15.53 -26.08 -8.70
N GLY A 425 16.57 -25.93 -7.86
CA GLY A 425 16.41 -25.45 -6.48
C GLY A 425 15.81 -24.04 -6.40
N ASN A 426 16.26 -23.13 -7.26
CA ASN A 426 15.71 -21.78 -7.35
C ASN A 426 14.25 -21.80 -7.83
N GLN A 427 13.95 -22.58 -8.87
CA GLN A 427 12.58 -22.75 -9.37
C GLN A 427 11.65 -23.34 -8.31
N LEU A 428 12.11 -24.33 -7.55
CA LEU A 428 11.31 -24.94 -6.49
C LEU A 428 10.93 -23.90 -5.43
N MET A 429 11.88 -23.08 -4.99
CA MET A 429 11.60 -21.97 -4.06
C MET A 429 10.58 -20.99 -4.64
N MET A 430 10.77 -20.58 -5.90
CA MET A 430 9.87 -19.65 -6.58
C MET A 430 8.47 -20.22 -6.78
N ALA A 431 8.33 -21.52 -7.07
CA ALA A 431 7.04 -22.18 -7.25
C ALA A 431 6.28 -22.28 -5.92
N ILE A 432 6.98 -22.57 -4.82
CA ILE A 432 6.42 -22.58 -3.47
C ILE A 432 5.95 -21.17 -3.08
N ASN A 433 6.78 -20.14 -3.30
CA ASN A 433 6.40 -18.75 -3.02
C ASN A 433 5.20 -18.31 -3.85
N LEU A 434 5.15 -18.69 -5.13
CA LEU A 434 4.00 -18.42 -6.00
C LEU A 434 2.73 -19.05 -5.43
N GLN A 435 2.77 -20.32 -5.06
CA GLN A 435 1.63 -21.02 -4.45
C GLN A 435 1.13 -20.30 -3.19
N ILE A 436 2.05 -19.91 -2.29
CA ILE A 436 1.70 -19.20 -1.06
C ILE A 436 1.03 -17.86 -1.38
N ASN A 437 1.61 -17.07 -2.27
CA ASN A 437 1.06 -15.77 -2.64
C ASN A 437 -0.31 -15.89 -3.33
N GLN A 438 -0.50 -16.90 -4.19
CA GLN A 438 -1.80 -17.19 -4.82
C GLN A 438 -2.86 -17.57 -3.77
N GLN A 439 -2.51 -18.42 -2.80
CA GLN A 439 -3.42 -18.78 -1.71
C GLN A 439 -3.81 -17.58 -0.85
N GLN A 440 -2.85 -16.72 -0.52
CA GLN A 440 -3.12 -15.48 0.21
C GLN A 440 -4.03 -14.54 -0.61
N LEU A 441 -3.75 -14.36 -1.90
CA LEU A 441 -4.55 -13.52 -2.79
C LEU A 441 -5.99 -14.04 -2.88
N MET A 442 -6.18 -15.36 -2.99
CA MET A 442 -7.51 -15.99 -2.96
C MET A 442 -8.26 -15.70 -1.66
N SER A 443 -7.58 -15.82 -0.51
CA SER A 443 -8.16 -15.55 0.80
C SER A 443 -8.60 -14.09 0.93
N VAL A 444 -7.73 -13.15 0.57
CA VAL A 444 -8.01 -11.71 0.66
C VAL A 444 -9.13 -11.32 -0.30
N SER A 445 -9.09 -11.79 -1.55
CA SER A 445 -10.13 -11.52 -2.55
C SER A 445 -11.50 -12.04 -2.10
N SER A 446 -11.55 -13.24 -1.49
CA SER A 446 -12.77 -13.81 -0.94
C SER A 446 -13.32 -12.98 0.22
N SER A 447 -12.46 -12.57 1.16
CA SER A 447 -12.84 -11.69 2.27
C SER A 447 -13.37 -10.34 1.78
N LEU A 448 -12.72 -9.74 0.79
CA LEU A 448 -13.15 -8.49 0.16
C LEU A 448 -14.54 -8.61 -0.47
N LYS A 449 -14.79 -9.67 -1.25
CA LYS A 449 -16.11 -9.94 -1.84
C LYS A 449 -17.19 -10.09 -0.78
N GLU A 450 -16.89 -10.75 0.33
CA GLU A 450 -17.82 -10.91 1.44
C GLU A 450 -18.15 -9.56 2.11
N ILE A 451 -17.13 -8.76 2.45
CA ILE A 451 -17.30 -7.42 3.04
C ILE A 451 -18.14 -6.53 2.12
N LEU A 452 -17.82 -6.51 0.82
CA LEU A 452 -18.54 -5.70 -0.16
C LEU A 452 -20.01 -6.15 -0.29
N THR A 453 -20.26 -7.47 -0.36
CA THR A 453 -21.62 -8.00 -0.49
C THR A 453 -22.48 -7.64 0.72
N GLN A 454 -21.93 -7.76 1.94
CA GLN A 454 -22.64 -7.41 3.18
C GLN A 454 -23.00 -5.93 3.25
N GLN A 455 -22.12 -5.03 2.79
CA GLN A 455 -22.35 -3.57 2.85
C GLN A 455 -23.16 -3.01 1.68
N ILE A 456 -23.23 -3.71 0.54
CA ILE A 456 -24.06 -3.31 -0.60
C ILE A 456 -25.50 -3.80 -0.46
N SER A 457 -25.71 -4.93 0.22
CA SER A 457 -27.02 -5.57 0.38
C SER A 457 -27.79 -5.13 1.62
N GLY A 458 -27.13 -4.43 2.56
CA GLY A 458 -27.74 -3.85 3.78
C GLY A 458 -27.86 -2.35 3.66
#